data_AF-A0A951RBC1-F1
#
_entry.id   AF-A0A951RBC1-F1
#
_cell.length_a   1.000
_cell.length_b   1.000
_cell.length_c   1.000
_cell.angle_alpha   90.00
_cell.angle_beta   90.00
_cell.angle_gamma   90.00
#
_symmetry.space_group_name_H-M   'P 1'
#
loop_
_entity.id
_entity.type
_entity.pdbx_description
1 polymer ?
#
loop_
_entity_poly.entity_id
_entity_poly.type
_entity_poly.pdbx_seq_one_letter_code
_entity_poly.pdbx_strand_id
1 'polypeptide(L)' 'METVQSNKAISWEEKKEKLKIIFPAITDSDLHFNDGKEKVMIEKLAYKLGKTEDELRYIIHAVL' A
#
# COMPACT_ATOMS: atom_id res chain seq x y z
N MET A 1 31.30 2.13 17.09
CA MET A 1 31.03 2.56 15.70
C MET A 1 29.53 2.55 15.56
N GLU A 2 28.95 3.74 15.39
CA GLU A 2 27.51 3.95 15.40
C GLU A 2 26.85 3.14 14.28
N THR A 3 25.86 2.35 14.65
CA THR A 3 25.02 1.62 13.71
C THR A 3 24.25 2.64 12.90
N VAL A 4 24.60 2.77 11.62
CA VAL A 4 23.81 3.54 10.64
C VAL A 4 22.44 2.87 10.58
N GLN A 5 21.46 3.43 11.30
CA GLN A 5 20.05 3.14 11.08
C GLN A 5 19.73 3.60 9.66
N SER A 6 19.80 2.67 8.71
CA SER A 6 19.24 2.87 7.38
C SER A 6 17.75 3.09 7.55
N ASN A 7 17.32 4.35 7.63
CA ASN A 7 15.96 4.76 7.31
C ASN A 7 15.73 4.44 5.83
N LYS A 8 15.52 3.16 5.53
CA LYS A 8 15.12 2.71 4.19
C LYS A 8 13.65 3.08 4.05
N ALA A 9 13.39 4.23 3.41
CA ALA A 9 12.06 4.54 2.94
C ALA A 9 11.61 3.41 2.01
N ILE A 10 10.62 2.63 2.44
CA ILE A 10 10.09 1.51 1.67
C ILE A 10 9.46 2.07 0.39
N SER A 11 9.92 1.56 -0.76
CA SER A 11 9.42 2.01 -2.06
C SER A 11 7.97 1.59 -2.27
N TRP A 12 7.23 2.30 -3.14
CA TRP A 12 5.85 1.91 -3.49
C TRP A 12 5.78 0.47 -4.01
N GLU A 13 6.80 0.02 -4.76
CA GLU A 13 6.84 -1.35 -5.30
C GLU A 13 6.98 -2.41 -4.21
N GLU A 14 7.81 -2.16 -3.18
CA GLU A 14 7.89 -3.03 -2.01
C GLU A 14 6.58 -3.05 -1.20
N LYS A 15 5.85 -1.93 -1.15
CA LYS A 15 4.52 -1.88 -0.50
C LYS A 15 3.50 -2.70 -1.26
N LYS A 16 3.51 -2.68 -2.61
CA LYS A 16 2.62 -3.50 -3.43
C LYS A 16 2.79 -4.98 -3.14
N GLU A 17 4.03 -5.46 -3.10
CA GLU A 17 4.33 -6.87 -2.79
C GLU A 17 3.77 -7.27 -1.42
N LYS A 18 3.97 -6.43 -0.39
CA LYS A 18 3.42 -6.68 0.94
C LYS A 18 1.89 -6.65 0.96
N LEU A 19 1.26 -5.73 0.23
CA LEU A 19 -0.20 -5.66 0.12
C LEU A 19 -0.77 -6.92 -0.55
N LYS A 20 -0.11 -7.47 -1.58
CA LYS A 20 -0.50 -8.74 -2.21
C LYS A 20 -0.41 -9.94 -1.26
N ILE A 21 0.58 -9.93 -0.35
CA ILE A 21 0.72 -10.97 0.69
C ILE A 21 -0.42 -10.86 1.72
N ILE A 22 -0.74 -9.64 2.19
CA ILE A 22 -1.79 -9.40 3.20
C ILE A 22 -3.18 -9.62 2.61
N PHE A 23 -3.39 -9.22 1.36
CA PHE A 23 -4.66 -9.30 0.65
C PHE A 23 -4.49 -10.06 -0.67
N PRO A 24 -4.59 -11.40 -0.65
CA PRO A 24 -4.49 -12.23 -1.86
C PRO A 24 -5.54 -11.92 -2.93
N ALA A 25 -6.61 -11.20 -2.58
CA ALA A 25 -7.65 -10.74 -3.50
C ALA A 25 -7.23 -9.53 -4.36
N ILE A 26 -6.13 -8.84 -4.00
CA ILE A 26 -5.57 -7.72 -4.75
C ILE A 26 -4.64 -8.27 -5.83
N THR A 27 -4.76 -7.72 -7.03
CA THR A 27 -3.90 -8.01 -8.18
C THR A 27 -3.06 -6.79 -8.52
N ASP A 28 -2.02 -6.96 -9.34
CA ASP A 28 -1.21 -5.84 -9.82
C ASP A 28 -2.04 -4.77 -10.54
N SER A 29 -3.15 -5.16 -11.18
CA SER A 29 -4.08 -4.22 -11.81
C SER A 29 -4.81 -3.34 -10.80
N ASP A 30 -5.07 -3.83 -9.60
CA ASP A 30 -5.72 -3.04 -8.54
C ASP A 30 -4.74 -2.04 -7.91
N LEU A 31 -3.43 -2.34 -7.99
CA LEU A 31 -2.33 -1.51 -7.48
C LEU A 31 -1.71 -0.60 -8.54
N HIS A 32 -2.20 -0.68 -9.78
CA HIS A 32 -1.76 0.15 -10.89
C HIS A 32 -2.59 1.44 -10.94
N PHE A 33 -1.95 2.56 -10.66
CA PHE A 33 -2.54 3.89 -10.83
C PHE A 33 -1.51 4.86 -11.38
N ASN A 34 -1.98 5.80 -12.19
CA ASN A 34 -1.15 6.89 -12.68
C ASN A 34 -0.92 7.91 -11.57
N ASP A 35 0.21 8.62 -11.61
CA ASP A 35 0.52 9.69 -10.67
C ASP A 35 -0.65 10.67 -10.51
N GLY A 36 -0.99 10.98 -9.26
CA GLY A 36 -2.15 11.79 -8.89
C GLY A 36 -3.48 11.03 -8.75
N LYS A 37 -3.54 9.72 -9.03
CA LYS A 37 -4.75 8.88 -8.86
C LYS A 37 -4.71 7.96 -7.63
N GLU A 38 -3.81 8.22 -6.68
CA GLU A 38 -3.70 7.43 -5.44
C GLU A 38 -5.02 7.37 -4.66
N LYS A 39 -5.73 8.51 -4.55
CA LYS A 39 -7.03 8.56 -3.88
C LYS A 39 -8.03 7.59 -4.50
N VAL A 40 -8.12 7.56 -5.83
CA VAL A 40 -9.02 6.66 -6.57
C VAL A 40 -8.62 5.19 -6.41
N MET A 41 -7.33 4.90 -6.31
CA MET A 41 -6.86 3.54 -5.99
C MET A 41 -7.31 3.14 -4.58
N ILE A 42 -7.10 4.00 -3.57
CA ILE A 42 -7.50 3.74 -2.19
C ILE A 42 -9.02 3.51 -2.10
N GLU A 43 -9.83 4.35 -2.74
CA GLU A 43 -11.29 4.19 -2.79
C GLU A 43 -11.70 2.82 -3.37
N LYS A 44 -11.10 2.41 -4.49
CA LYS A 44 -11.40 1.12 -5.14
C LYS A 44 -10.96 -0.08 -4.31
N LEU A 45 -9.77 -0.01 -3.71
CA LEU A 45 -9.24 -1.06 -2.86
C LEU A 45 -10.07 -1.20 -1.57
N ALA A 46 -10.45 -0.07 -0.97
CA ALA A 46 -11.31 -0.04 0.21
C ALA A 46 -12.66 -0.71 -0.09
N TYR A 47 -13.28 -0.35 -1.21
CA TYR A 47 -14.52 -0.99 -1.67
C TYR A 47 -14.35 -2.50 -1.93
N LYS A 48 -13.30 -2.91 -2.64
CA LYS A 48 -13.02 -4.32 -2.97
C LYS A 48 -12.76 -5.18 -1.73
N LEU A 49 -12.10 -4.63 -0.72
CA LEU A 49 -11.76 -5.33 0.51
C LEU A 49 -12.84 -5.22 1.60
N GLY A 50 -13.92 -4.47 1.36
CA GLY A 50 -14.95 -4.18 2.36
C GLY A 50 -14.41 -3.40 3.56
N LYS A 51 -13.44 -2.51 3.33
CA LYS A 51 -12.81 -1.66 4.35
C LYS A 51 -13.17 -0.19 4.12
N THR A 52 -13.00 0.60 5.16
CA THR A 52 -13.01 2.06 5.02
C THR A 52 -11.70 2.55 4.39
N GLU A 53 -11.74 3.73 3.75
CA GLU A 53 -10.52 4.34 3.20
C GLU A 53 -9.46 4.59 4.29
N ASP A 54 -9.89 4.94 5.50
CA ASP A 54 -8.98 5.23 6.61
C ASP A 54 -8.30 3.98 7.15
N GLU A 55 -9.01 2.87 7.27
CA GLU A 55 -8.40 1.57 7.57
C GLU A 55 -7.38 1.18 6.52
N LEU A 56 -7.71 1.36 5.23
CA LEU A 56 -6.79 1.04 4.16
C LEU A 56 -5.55 1.94 4.19
N ARG A 57 -5.71 3.24 4.41
CA ARG A 57 -4.59 4.19 4.62
C ARG A 57 -3.74 3.77 5.80
N TYR A 58 -4.37 3.38 6.92
CA TYR A 58 -3.67 2.90 8.09
C TYR A 58 -2.85 1.65 7.77
N ILE A 59 -3.40 0.69 7.02
CA ILE A 59 -2.65 -0.51 6.60
C ILE A 59 -1.49 -0.15 5.68
N ILE A 60 -1.72 0.69 4.66
CA ILE A 60 -0.66 1.14 3.74
C ILE A 60 0.45 1.89 4.49
N HIS A 61 0.09 2.69 5.50
CA HIS A 61 1.03 3.39 6.37
C HIS A 61 1.67 2.49 7.43
N ALA A 62 1.00 1.46 7.94
CA ALA A 62 1.58 0.51 8.88
C ALA A 62 2.61 -0.42 8.20
N VAL A 63 2.57 -0.48 6.87
CA VAL A 63 3.54 -1.18 6.04
C VAL A 63 4.80 -0.31 5.76
N LEU A 64 4.78 0.99 6.12
CA LEU A 64 5.92 1.92 6.08
C LEU A 64 7.00 1.58 7.12
#